data_AF-A0A7J6WNB2-F1
#
_entry.id   AF-A0A7J6WNB2-F1
#
_cell.length_a   1.000
_cell.length_b   1.000
_cell.length_c   1.000
_cell.angle_alpha   90.00
_cell.angle_beta   90.00
_cell.angle_gamma   90.00
#
_symmetry.space_group_name_H-M   'P 1'
#
loop_
_entity.id
_entity.type
_entity.pdbx_description
1 polymer ?
#
loop_
_entity_poly.entity_id
_entity_poly.type
_entity_poly.pdbx_seq_one_letter_code
_entity_poly.pdbx_strand_id
1 'polypeptide(L)'
;MEFVWLLWSSSICLLAVLVIQLLCRGKAKNSLGQLPPGPPGWPLVGNLFNLGEVPHQSLLDLGKKYGPVMLLQFGVMNNVIIQSSKAAMEMFKNHDLTYADRTITEAMKSCGYCEGSLALAQYGPYWRTVKRLCVTELAVNKRIIETASLRRKSIDQMIQWIEDDAKSQRGVEVGHFVFLMNFNLLGNLMLSRDLVDQQSNEGPEFLKAMDKTMILSGQPNVADYFPFLKWLDPQRIRKKNDEAFGQVLSIVAGFLKERIDDQKSGEQKKRKDFLDTLLQYEGEGEEPAKISDKSIVLLILVIYIYSLHSVQNLHIKL
;
A
#
# COMPACT_ATOMS: atom_id res chain seq x y z
N MET A 1 43.97 -27.48 -15.09
CA MET A 1 44.54 -26.97 -13.83
C MET A 1 43.78 -25.77 -13.30
N GLU A 2 43.54 -24.71 -14.09
CA GLU A 2 42.83 -23.49 -13.62
C GLU A 2 41.39 -23.72 -13.14
N PHE A 3 40.65 -24.62 -13.79
CA PHE A 3 39.28 -24.95 -13.39
C PHE A 3 39.19 -25.57 -11.98
N VAL A 4 40.22 -26.34 -11.58
CA VAL A 4 40.27 -26.94 -10.24
C VAL A 4 40.52 -25.85 -9.19
N TRP A 5 41.42 -24.90 -9.46
CA TRP A 5 41.67 -23.77 -8.55
C TRP A 5 40.43 -22.89 -8.31
N LEU A 6 39.59 -22.69 -9.33
CA LEU A 6 38.32 -21.96 -9.20
C LEU A 6 37.29 -22.70 -8.33
N LEU A 7 37.22 -24.04 -8.43
CA LEU A 7 36.32 -24.85 -7.61
C LEU A 7 36.77 -24.90 -6.13
N TRP A 8 38.08 -24.98 -5.89
CA TRP A 8 38.62 -25.00 -4.54
C TRP A 8 38.53 -23.63 -3.86
N SER A 9 38.84 -22.55 -4.57
CA SER A 9 38.68 -21.18 -4.04
C SER A 9 37.22 -20.83 -3.74
N SER A 10 36.27 -21.20 -4.60
CA SER A 10 34.84 -21.00 -4.33
C SER A 10 34.35 -21.83 -3.13
N SER A 11 34.81 -23.09 -2.99
CA SER A 11 34.49 -23.94 -1.85
C SER A 11 35.05 -23.40 -0.53
N ILE A 12 36.29 -22.88 -0.53
CA ILE A 12 36.92 -22.26 0.64
C ILE A 12 36.21 -20.96 1.02
N CYS A 13 35.82 -20.13 0.05
CA CYS A 13 35.02 -18.93 0.30
C CYS A 13 33.66 -19.27 0.91
N LEU A 14 32.97 -20.30 0.40
CA LEU A 14 31.71 -20.77 0.97
C LEU A 14 31.88 -21.26 2.40
N LEU A 15 32.91 -22.07 2.68
CA LEU A 15 33.24 -22.53 4.04
C LEU A 15 33.58 -21.38 4.99
N ALA A 16 34.38 -20.40 4.53
CA ALA A 16 34.74 -19.23 5.32
C ALA A 16 33.50 -18.38 5.68
N VAL A 17 32.61 -18.16 4.71
CA VAL A 17 31.32 -17.49 4.95
C VAL A 17 30.47 -18.27 5.96
N LEU A 18 30.42 -19.59 5.84
CA LEU A 18 29.67 -20.47 6.75
C LEU A 18 30.22 -20.44 8.18
N VAL A 19 31.56 -20.48 8.32
CA VAL A 19 32.25 -20.37 9.63
C VAL A 19 32.04 -18.99 10.26
N ILE A 20 32.18 -17.91 9.48
CA ILE A 20 31.91 -16.55 9.96
C ILE A 20 30.46 -16.42 10.44
N GLN A 21 29.50 -16.99 9.72
CA GLN A 21 28.10 -16.99 10.13
C GLN A 21 27.86 -17.77 11.43
N LEU A 22 28.49 -18.93 11.60
CA LEU A 22 28.39 -19.72 12.83
C LEU A 22 29.00 -18.98 14.03
N LEU A 23 30.14 -18.31 13.83
CA LEU A 23 30.81 -17.52 14.86
C LEU A 23 30.00 -16.26 15.23
N CYS A 24 29.42 -15.57 14.25
CA CYS A 24 28.54 -14.42 14.49
C CYS A 24 27.25 -14.81 15.22
N ARG A 25 26.68 -15.99 14.93
CA ARG A 25 25.55 -16.56 15.69
C ARG A 25 25.89 -16.82 17.15
N GLY A 26 27.11 -17.27 17.45
CA GLY A 26 27.60 -17.47 18.81
C GLY A 26 27.65 -16.16 19.62
N LYS A 27 28.01 -15.04 18.98
CA LYS A 27 28.09 -13.72 19.63
C LYS A 27 26.72 -13.06 19.84
N ALA A 28 25.76 -13.28 18.94
CA ALA A 28 24.38 -12.78 19.09
C ALA A 28 23.63 -13.42 20.27
N LYS A 29 24.04 -14.61 20.73
CA LYS A 29 23.47 -15.30 21.89
C LYS A 29 23.66 -14.55 23.22
N ASN A 30 24.65 -13.66 23.32
CA ASN A 30 24.94 -12.95 24.56
C ASN A 30 24.09 -11.68 24.79
N SER A 31 23.32 -11.21 23.81
CA SER A 31 22.33 -10.12 23.99
C SER A 31 20.86 -10.60 23.98
N LEU A 32 20.64 -11.90 23.81
CA LEU A 32 19.32 -12.54 23.61
C LEU A 32 18.44 -12.64 24.88
N GLY A 33 18.92 -12.20 26.05
CA GLY A 33 18.16 -12.25 27.30
C GLY A 33 16.91 -11.36 27.34
N GLN A 34 16.75 -10.44 26.38
CA GLN A 34 15.66 -9.45 26.34
C GLN A 34 14.79 -9.52 25.07
N LEU A 35 15.04 -10.45 24.15
CA LEU A 35 14.27 -10.54 22.90
C LEU A 35 13.10 -11.52 23.04
N PRO A 36 11.97 -11.29 22.34
CA PRO A 36 10.89 -12.26 22.29
C PRO A 36 11.36 -13.64 21.79
N PRO A 37 10.73 -14.73 22.25
CA PRO A 37 11.02 -16.08 21.75
C PRO A 37 10.73 -16.20 20.25
N GLY A 38 11.30 -17.20 19.57
CA GLY A 38 11.01 -17.41 18.16
C GLY A 38 11.67 -18.66 17.58
N PRO A 39 11.20 -19.13 16.40
CA PRO A 39 11.82 -20.26 15.72
C PRO A 39 13.26 -19.95 15.33
N PRO A 40 14.21 -20.90 15.47
CA PRO A 40 15.56 -20.69 15.00
C PRO A 40 15.55 -20.47 13.47
N GLY A 41 16.10 -19.34 13.03
CA GLY A 41 16.22 -19.03 11.61
C GLY A 41 17.31 -19.88 10.94
N TRP A 42 17.24 -20.00 9.62
CA TRP A 42 18.30 -20.54 8.78
C TRP A 42 19.40 -19.49 8.55
N PRO A 43 20.66 -19.89 8.26
CA PRO A 43 21.70 -18.93 7.91
C PRO A 43 21.27 -18.07 6.70
N LEU A 44 21.57 -16.77 6.74
CA LEU A 44 21.24 -15.74 5.74
C LEU A 44 19.74 -15.45 5.52
N VAL A 45 18.91 -16.47 5.35
CA VAL A 45 17.48 -16.32 4.99
C VAL A 45 16.56 -16.16 6.19
N GLY A 46 17.03 -16.53 7.39
CA GLY A 46 16.21 -16.51 8.61
C GLY A 46 15.03 -17.48 8.53
N ASN A 47 13.84 -16.98 8.83
CA ASN A 47 12.58 -17.70 8.90
C ASN A 47 11.70 -17.54 7.63
N LEU A 48 12.25 -17.07 6.51
CA LEU A 48 11.49 -16.90 5.26
C LEU A 48 10.79 -18.21 4.83
N PHE A 49 11.48 -19.35 4.96
CA PHE A 49 10.91 -20.67 4.62
C PHE A 49 9.84 -21.15 5.61
N ASN A 50 9.65 -20.48 6.74
CA ASN A 50 8.57 -20.80 7.68
C ASN A 50 7.23 -20.16 7.30
N LEU A 51 7.19 -19.25 6.31
CA LEU A 51 5.97 -18.53 5.94
C LEU A 51 5.03 -19.34 5.04
N GLY A 52 5.56 -20.24 4.20
CA GLY A 52 4.75 -21.01 3.23
C GLY A 52 3.98 -20.14 2.24
N GLU A 53 2.96 -20.70 1.60
CA GLU A 53 2.11 -19.99 0.62
C GLU A 53 1.13 -19.00 1.27
N VAL A 54 0.73 -19.27 2.52
CA VAL A 54 -0.24 -18.46 3.26
C VAL A 54 0.40 -17.94 4.55
N PRO A 55 1.19 -16.85 4.49
CA PRO A 55 2.03 -16.39 5.60
C PRO A 55 1.28 -16.17 6.91
N HIS A 56 0.07 -15.61 6.86
CA HIS A 56 -0.71 -15.31 8.06
C HIS A 56 -1.15 -16.57 8.82
N GLN A 57 -1.42 -17.69 8.11
CA GLN A 57 -1.76 -18.97 8.75
C GLN A 57 -0.52 -19.61 9.37
N SER A 58 0.59 -19.66 8.63
CA SER A 58 1.86 -20.19 9.13
C SER A 58 2.35 -19.42 10.37
N LEU A 59 2.20 -18.10 10.38
CA LEU A 59 2.51 -17.28 11.55
C LEU A 59 1.62 -17.64 12.74
N LEU A 60 0.31 -17.87 12.53
CA LEU A 60 -0.60 -18.27 13.61
C LEU A 60 -0.17 -19.61 14.24
N ASP A 61 0.24 -20.57 13.41
CA ASP A 61 0.72 -21.87 13.89
C ASP A 61 2.04 -21.77 14.67
N LEU A 62 2.94 -20.88 14.24
CA LEU A 62 4.15 -20.58 15.01
C LEU A 62 3.82 -19.95 16.36
N GLY A 63 2.81 -19.08 16.42
CA GLY A 63 2.37 -18.45 17.67
C GLY A 63 1.88 -19.46 18.72
N LYS A 64 1.27 -20.58 18.29
CA LYS A 64 0.88 -21.68 19.19
C LYS A 64 2.09 -22.32 19.90
N LYS A 65 3.27 -22.27 19.29
CA LYS A 65 4.50 -22.88 19.81
C LYS A 65 5.40 -21.89 20.55
N TYR A 66 5.55 -20.67 20.02
CA TYR A 66 6.49 -19.66 20.55
C TYR A 66 5.82 -18.58 21.38
N GLY A 67 4.49 -18.52 21.39
CA GLY A 67 3.72 -17.57 22.16
C GLY A 67 3.24 -16.36 21.33
N PRO A 68 2.44 -15.47 21.95
CA PRO A 68 1.73 -14.40 21.26
C PRO A 68 2.59 -13.20 20.87
N VAL A 69 3.84 -13.13 21.33
CA VAL A 69 4.82 -12.13 20.91
C VAL A 69 6.10 -12.89 20.59
N MET A 70 6.47 -12.88 19.32
CA MET A 70 7.61 -13.68 18.86
C MET A 70 8.48 -12.92 17.86
N LEU A 71 9.76 -13.27 17.83
CA LEU A 71 10.74 -12.68 16.91
C LEU A 71 11.00 -13.63 15.74
N LEU A 72 10.82 -13.13 14.53
CA LEU A 72 11.20 -13.81 13.30
C LEU A 72 12.18 -12.96 12.50
N GLN A 73 13.12 -13.61 11.85
CA GLN A 73 14.07 -12.97 10.97
C GLN A 73 13.66 -13.20 9.51
N PHE A 74 13.48 -12.16 8.70
CA PHE A 74 13.24 -12.29 7.26
C PHE A 74 14.46 -11.76 6.51
N GLY A 75 15.30 -12.67 6.01
CA GLY A 75 16.63 -12.33 5.50
C GLY A 75 17.50 -11.74 6.61
N VAL A 76 17.87 -10.46 6.49
CA VAL A 76 18.61 -9.74 7.55
C VAL A 76 17.71 -8.90 8.47
N MET A 77 16.40 -8.84 8.20
CA MET A 77 15.46 -7.99 8.92
C MET A 77 14.85 -8.71 10.11
N ASN A 78 14.80 -8.07 11.28
CA ASN A 78 14.14 -8.59 12.47
C ASN A 78 12.68 -8.10 12.52
N ASN A 79 11.74 -9.02 12.72
CA ASN A 79 10.31 -8.76 12.70
C ASN A 79 9.68 -9.31 13.98
N VAL A 80 9.05 -8.43 14.76
CA VAL A 80 8.27 -8.84 15.93
C VAL A 80 6.84 -9.09 15.48
N ILE A 81 6.35 -10.30 15.68
CA ILE A 81 5.00 -10.71 15.36
C ILE A 81 4.16 -10.68 16.63
N ILE A 82 3.05 -9.95 16.56
CA ILE A 82 2.12 -9.75 17.67
C ILE A 82 0.80 -10.46 17.34
N GLN A 83 0.37 -11.36 18.22
CA GLN A 83 -0.82 -12.19 18.08
C GLN A 83 -1.70 -12.18 19.34
N SER A 84 -1.58 -11.15 20.19
CA SER A 84 -2.51 -10.94 21.31
C SER A 84 -3.03 -9.51 21.34
N SER A 85 -4.29 -9.38 21.75
CA SER A 85 -4.93 -8.07 21.96
C SER A 85 -4.20 -7.24 23.02
N LYS A 86 -3.68 -7.87 24.08
CA LYS A 86 -2.92 -7.19 25.13
C LYS A 86 -1.63 -6.56 24.58
N ALA A 87 -0.83 -7.31 23.83
CA ALA A 87 0.41 -6.78 23.26
C ALA A 87 0.15 -5.76 22.14
N ALA A 88 -0.89 -5.97 21.33
CA ALA A 88 -1.31 -4.98 20.34
C ALA A 88 -1.78 -3.68 21.00
N MET A 89 -2.52 -3.76 22.11
CA MET A 89 -2.94 -2.61 22.88
C MET A 89 -1.74 -1.85 23.45
N GLU A 90 -0.75 -2.55 23.99
CA GLU A 90 0.49 -1.94 24.48
C GLU A 90 1.19 -1.14 23.37
N MET A 91 1.36 -1.77 22.20
CA MET A 91 1.99 -1.16 21.03
C MET A 91 1.21 0.06 20.51
N PHE A 92 -0.11 -0.04 20.36
CA PHE A 92 -0.93 0.99 19.72
C PHE A 92 -1.54 2.03 20.68
N LYS A 93 -1.39 1.88 22.01
CA LYS A 93 -1.84 2.87 22.99
C LYS A 93 -0.72 3.50 23.79
N ASN A 94 0.24 2.70 24.27
CA ASN A 94 1.28 3.18 25.17
C ASN A 94 2.57 3.54 24.43
N HIS A 95 2.77 2.96 23.23
CA HIS A 95 3.94 3.19 22.38
C HIS A 95 3.56 3.60 20.95
N ASP A 96 2.39 4.20 20.77
CA ASP A 96 1.79 4.49 19.47
C ASP A 96 2.69 5.34 18.57
N LEU A 97 3.34 6.38 19.11
CA LEU A 97 4.26 7.25 18.38
C LEU A 97 5.54 6.52 17.94
N THR A 98 6.07 5.61 18.77
CA THR A 98 7.27 4.82 18.42
C THR A 98 7.01 3.87 17.25
N TYR A 99 5.77 3.42 17.10
CA TYR A 99 5.34 2.50 16.05
C TYR A 99 4.40 3.15 15.02
N ALA A 100 4.37 4.48 14.96
CA ALA A 100 3.46 5.21 14.07
C ALA A 100 3.84 5.02 12.60
N ASP A 101 5.13 4.91 12.31
CA ASP A 101 5.68 4.80 10.97
C ASP A 101 5.48 3.40 10.35
N ARG A 102 5.77 3.29 9.05
CA ARG A 102 5.67 2.05 8.28
C ARG A 102 7.04 1.65 7.75
N THR A 103 7.30 0.35 7.72
CA THR A 103 8.43 -0.19 6.96
C THR A 103 8.17 0.00 5.47
N ILE A 104 9.04 0.76 4.80
CA ILE A 104 8.90 1.08 3.38
C ILE A 104 9.68 0.05 2.55
N THR A 105 8.96 -0.71 1.73
CA THR A 105 9.55 -1.64 0.75
C THR A 105 10.12 -0.90 -0.46
N GLU A 106 11.01 -1.54 -1.22
CA GLU A 106 11.55 -0.96 -2.45
C GLU A 106 10.45 -0.70 -3.49
N ALA A 107 9.39 -1.51 -3.55
CA ALA A 107 8.24 -1.21 -4.39
C ALA A 107 7.54 0.09 -3.96
N MET A 108 7.35 0.29 -2.66
CA MET A 108 6.63 1.44 -2.09
C MET A 108 7.33 2.79 -2.23
N LYS A 109 8.64 2.82 -2.55
CA LYS A 109 9.34 4.08 -2.82
C LYS A 109 8.95 4.71 -4.17
N SER A 110 8.05 4.08 -4.93
CA SER A 110 7.89 4.32 -6.38
C SER A 110 7.35 5.71 -6.63
N CYS A 111 8.00 6.44 -7.55
CA CYS A 111 7.66 7.83 -7.85
C CYS A 111 7.58 8.76 -6.60
N GLY A 112 8.29 8.43 -5.51
CA GLY A 112 8.23 9.17 -4.25
C GLY A 112 6.91 8.97 -3.48
N TYR A 113 6.22 7.85 -3.69
CA TYR A 113 4.94 7.54 -3.06
C TYR A 113 5.02 7.58 -1.53
N CYS A 114 6.11 7.10 -0.93
CA CYS A 114 6.29 7.12 0.52
C CYS A 114 6.39 8.52 1.15
N GLU A 115 6.69 9.57 0.38
CA GLU A 115 6.81 10.94 0.90
C GLU A 115 5.46 11.67 0.90
N GLY A 116 4.63 11.44 -0.11
CA GLY A 116 3.36 12.15 -0.28
C GLY A 116 2.11 11.38 0.17
N SER A 117 2.20 10.05 0.28
CA SER A 117 1.05 9.20 0.58
C SER A 117 0.65 9.19 2.05
N LEU A 118 -0.64 9.33 2.34
CA LEU A 118 -1.21 9.14 3.68
C LEU A 118 -0.90 7.76 4.28
N ALA A 119 -0.72 6.74 3.43
CA ALA A 119 -0.45 5.36 3.87
C ALA A 119 0.95 5.16 4.44
N LEU A 120 1.93 5.94 3.97
CA LEU A 120 3.36 5.65 4.15
C LEU A 120 4.18 6.84 4.65
N ALA A 121 3.67 8.07 4.53
CA ALA A 121 4.36 9.25 5.04
C ALA A 121 4.60 9.11 6.55
N GLN A 122 5.80 9.52 6.95
CA GLN A 122 6.21 9.49 8.36
C GLN A 122 5.30 10.37 9.20
N TYR A 123 5.11 9.97 10.46
CA TYR A 123 4.33 10.75 11.40
C TYR A 123 4.97 12.13 11.62
N GLY A 124 4.17 13.18 11.42
CA GLY A 124 4.63 14.56 11.51
C GLY A 124 3.54 15.56 11.16
N PRO A 125 3.85 16.87 11.11
CA PRO A 125 2.87 17.91 10.78
C PRO A 125 2.18 17.69 9.43
N TYR A 126 2.92 17.28 8.40
CA TYR A 126 2.36 16.93 7.09
C TYR A 126 1.34 15.79 7.19
N TRP A 127 1.74 14.64 7.76
CA TRP A 127 0.85 13.48 7.87
C TRP A 127 -0.41 13.79 8.68
N ARG A 128 -0.28 14.53 9.80
CA ARG A 128 -1.43 14.97 10.62
C ARG A 128 -2.38 15.85 9.81
N THR A 129 -1.84 16.76 9.01
CA THR A 129 -2.60 17.67 8.15
C THR A 129 -3.40 16.90 7.11
N VAL A 130 -2.74 16.05 6.30
CA VAL A 130 -3.43 15.31 5.23
C VAL A 130 -4.43 14.30 5.80
N LYS A 131 -4.13 13.66 6.94
CA LYS A 131 -5.07 12.80 7.64
C LYS A 131 -6.31 13.57 8.10
N ARG A 132 -6.11 14.76 8.69
CA ARG A 132 -7.22 15.63 9.11
C ARG A 132 -8.11 15.97 7.92
N LEU A 133 -7.53 16.44 6.82
CA LEU A 133 -8.26 16.79 5.60
C LEU A 133 -9.06 15.61 5.04
N CYS A 134 -8.46 14.42 4.91
CA CYS A 134 -9.17 13.22 4.49
C CYS A 134 -10.35 12.90 5.41
N VAL A 135 -10.16 12.94 6.73
CA VAL A 135 -11.23 12.63 7.69
C VAL A 135 -12.34 13.66 7.64
N THR A 136 -12.01 14.95 7.69
CA THR A 136 -13.00 16.05 7.74
C THR A 136 -13.79 16.18 6.45
N GLU A 137 -13.22 15.85 5.31
CA GLU A 137 -13.90 16.00 4.02
C GLU A 137 -14.60 14.72 3.54
N LEU A 138 -14.14 13.54 3.96
CA LEU A 138 -14.66 12.28 3.43
C LEU A 138 -15.37 11.41 4.48
N ALA A 139 -14.93 11.43 5.73
CA ALA A 139 -15.30 10.40 6.71
C ALA A 139 -16.17 10.89 7.89
N VAL A 140 -16.29 12.20 8.11
CA VAL A 140 -17.15 12.72 9.19
C VAL A 140 -18.64 12.49 8.89
N ASN A 141 -19.44 12.27 9.93
CA ASN A 141 -20.88 12.00 9.82
C ASN A 141 -21.63 13.01 8.94
N LYS A 142 -21.31 14.31 9.07
CA LYS A 142 -21.90 15.35 8.23
C LYS A 142 -21.67 15.08 6.74
N ARG A 143 -20.43 14.77 6.34
CA ARG A 143 -20.07 14.47 4.96
C ARG A 143 -20.70 13.17 4.47
N ILE A 144 -20.79 12.16 5.33
CA ILE A 144 -21.49 10.91 5.01
C ILE A 144 -22.98 11.19 4.70
N ILE A 145 -23.64 12.08 5.44
CA ILE A 145 -25.04 12.45 5.19
C ILE A 145 -25.17 13.27 3.90
N GLU A 146 -24.33 14.30 3.71
CA GLU A 146 -24.35 15.18 2.52
C GLU A 146 -24.14 14.41 1.21
N THR A 147 -23.38 13.32 1.26
CA THR A 147 -23.04 12.49 0.10
C THR A 147 -24.02 11.32 -0.12
N ALA A 148 -25.12 11.25 0.63
CA ALA A 148 -26.11 10.17 0.53
C ALA A 148 -26.74 10.08 -0.88
N SER A 149 -27.04 11.22 -1.50
CA SER A 149 -27.59 11.27 -2.86
C SER A 149 -26.62 10.71 -3.91
N LEU A 150 -25.32 11.01 -3.77
CA LEU A 150 -24.28 10.48 -4.64
C LEU A 150 -24.18 8.96 -4.51
N ARG A 151 -24.16 8.43 -3.27
CA ARG A 151 -24.17 6.97 -3.06
C ARG A 151 -25.41 6.31 -3.64
N ARG A 152 -26.58 6.95 -3.50
CA ARG A 152 -27.83 6.44 -4.09
C ARG A 152 -27.73 6.39 -5.62
N LYS A 153 -27.27 7.47 -6.26
CA LYS A 153 -27.02 7.51 -7.71
C LYS A 153 -26.09 6.38 -8.15
N SER A 154 -24.97 6.17 -7.46
CA SER A 154 -24.01 5.10 -7.79
C SER A 154 -24.62 3.70 -7.64
N ILE A 155 -25.46 3.47 -6.61
CA ILE A 155 -26.18 2.20 -6.43
C ILE A 155 -27.22 1.99 -7.53
N ASP A 156 -28.00 3.02 -7.87
CA ASP A 156 -29.02 2.91 -8.92
C ASP A 156 -28.38 2.60 -10.28
N GLN A 157 -27.24 3.24 -10.60
CA GLN A 157 -26.45 2.95 -11.80
C GLN A 157 -25.89 1.51 -11.81
N MET A 158 -25.40 1.02 -10.66
CA MET A 158 -24.94 -0.35 -10.51
C MET A 158 -26.05 -1.37 -10.76
N ILE A 159 -27.25 -1.11 -10.23
CA ILE A 159 -28.43 -1.97 -10.43
C ILE A 159 -28.79 -2.00 -11.92
N GLN A 160 -28.81 -0.84 -12.59
CA GLN A 160 -29.08 -0.77 -14.03
C GLN A 160 -28.08 -1.60 -14.85
N TRP A 161 -26.78 -1.51 -14.54
CA TRP A 161 -25.77 -2.32 -15.22
C TRP A 161 -25.96 -3.83 -15.01
N ILE A 162 -26.34 -4.24 -13.79
CA ILE A 162 -26.64 -5.64 -13.47
C ILE A 162 -27.89 -6.11 -14.24
N GLU A 163 -28.95 -5.30 -14.27
CA GLU A 163 -30.19 -5.62 -15.01
C GLU A 163 -29.93 -5.74 -16.52
N ASP A 164 -29.07 -4.88 -17.07
CA ASP A 164 -28.68 -4.93 -18.47
C ASP A 164 -27.84 -6.17 -18.81
N ASP A 165 -26.86 -6.53 -17.97
CA ASP A 165 -26.05 -7.72 -18.18
C ASP A 165 -26.85 -9.02 -17.99
N ALA A 166 -27.79 -9.04 -17.03
CA ALA A 166 -28.69 -10.17 -16.79
C ALA A 166 -29.57 -10.51 -18.01
N LYS A 167 -29.88 -9.54 -18.87
CA LYS A 167 -30.60 -9.79 -20.14
C LYS A 167 -29.82 -10.71 -21.08
N SER A 168 -28.50 -10.81 -20.94
CA SER A 168 -27.65 -11.67 -21.77
C SER A 168 -27.69 -13.16 -21.39
N GLN A 169 -28.48 -13.56 -20.39
CA GLN A 169 -28.62 -14.94 -19.86
C GLN A 169 -27.30 -15.61 -19.45
N ARG A 170 -26.25 -14.84 -19.19
CA ARG A 170 -25.01 -15.30 -18.56
C ARG A 170 -25.07 -14.99 -17.07
N GLY A 171 -24.40 -15.80 -16.26
CA GLY A 171 -24.25 -15.51 -14.82
C GLY A 171 -23.57 -14.13 -14.63
N VAL A 172 -24.01 -13.39 -13.61
CA VAL A 172 -23.56 -12.02 -13.34
C VAL A 172 -22.45 -12.05 -12.28
N GLU A 173 -21.30 -11.44 -12.58
CA GLU A 173 -20.22 -11.26 -11.61
C GLU A 173 -20.46 -9.98 -10.78
N VAL A 174 -21.17 -10.12 -9.65
CA VAL A 174 -21.56 -8.97 -8.81
C VAL A 174 -20.36 -8.13 -8.35
N GLY A 175 -19.24 -8.77 -8.00
CA GLY A 175 -18.07 -8.04 -7.52
C GLY A 175 -17.46 -7.09 -8.57
N HIS A 176 -17.61 -7.39 -9.87
CA HIS A 176 -17.22 -6.47 -10.95
C HIS A 176 -18.05 -5.18 -10.91
N PHE A 177 -19.37 -5.29 -10.78
CA PHE A 177 -20.26 -4.11 -10.73
C PHE A 177 -20.08 -3.30 -9.44
N VAL A 178 -19.87 -3.97 -8.29
CA VAL A 178 -19.55 -3.29 -7.02
C VAL A 178 -18.23 -2.52 -7.13
N PHE A 179 -17.24 -3.08 -7.81
CA PHE A 179 -15.96 -2.43 -8.06
C PHE A 179 -16.14 -1.17 -8.93
N LEU A 180 -16.85 -1.26 -10.06
CA LEU A 180 -17.13 -0.12 -10.93
C LEU A 180 -17.93 0.98 -10.21
N MET A 181 -18.93 0.59 -9.43
CA MET A 181 -19.74 1.51 -8.63
C MET A 181 -18.88 2.26 -7.63
N ASN A 182 -18.05 1.56 -6.86
CA ASN A 182 -17.16 2.19 -5.88
C ASN A 182 -16.15 3.13 -6.57
N PHE A 183 -15.61 2.70 -7.70
CA PHE A 183 -14.67 3.50 -8.47
C PHE A 183 -15.27 4.83 -8.95
N ASN A 184 -16.50 4.81 -9.49
CA ASN A 184 -17.22 6.02 -9.87
C ASN A 184 -17.67 6.85 -8.67
N LEU A 185 -18.10 6.23 -7.57
CA LEU A 185 -18.43 6.95 -6.35
C LEU A 185 -17.25 7.78 -5.85
N LEU A 186 -16.06 7.19 -5.80
CA LEU A 186 -14.83 7.90 -5.44
C LEU A 186 -14.50 9.02 -6.43
N GLY A 187 -14.73 8.81 -7.73
CA GLY A 187 -14.55 9.82 -8.76
C GLY A 187 -15.45 11.03 -8.54
N ASN A 188 -16.70 10.80 -8.15
CA ASN A 188 -17.63 11.87 -7.82
C ASN A 188 -17.24 12.60 -6.53
N LEU A 189 -16.83 11.86 -5.49
CA LEU A 189 -16.45 12.46 -4.21
C LEU A 189 -15.17 13.29 -4.29
N MET A 190 -14.18 12.84 -5.08
CA MET A 190 -12.88 13.49 -5.14
C MET A 190 -12.71 14.45 -6.29
N LEU A 191 -13.33 14.14 -7.44
CA LEU A 191 -13.09 14.82 -8.72
C LEU A 191 -14.38 15.33 -9.39
N SER A 192 -15.54 15.13 -8.76
CA SER A 192 -16.86 15.46 -9.31
C SER A 192 -17.13 14.89 -10.71
N ARG A 193 -16.62 13.68 -11.00
CA ARG A 193 -16.81 13.02 -12.30
C ARG A 193 -16.93 11.50 -12.18
N ASP A 194 -17.69 10.91 -13.10
CA ASP A 194 -17.66 9.47 -13.36
C ASP A 194 -16.38 9.15 -14.15
N LEU A 195 -15.57 8.21 -13.69
CA LEU A 195 -14.27 7.88 -14.32
C LEU A 195 -14.37 6.68 -15.25
N VAL A 196 -15.29 5.76 -14.96
CA VAL A 196 -15.65 4.66 -15.86
C VAL A 196 -17.01 4.97 -16.45
N ASP A 197 -17.05 5.08 -17.76
CA ASP A 197 -18.27 5.05 -18.56
C ASP A 197 -18.06 4.07 -19.73
N GLN A 198 -19.15 3.56 -20.29
CA GLN A 198 -19.12 2.68 -21.47
C GLN A 198 -18.47 3.35 -22.69
N GLN A 199 -18.26 4.67 -22.67
CA GLN A 199 -17.74 5.48 -23.77
C GLN A 199 -16.34 6.07 -23.53
N SER A 200 -15.73 5.89 -22.35
CA SER A 200 -14.41 6.46 -22.02
C SER A 200 -13.33 5.38 -21.88
N ASN A 201 -12.18 5.58 -22.53
CA ASN A 201 -11.01 4.70 -22.41
C ASN A 201 -10.19 4.97 -21.13
N GLU A 202 -10.37 6.12 -20.48
CA GLU A 202 -9.53 6.56 -19.34
C GLU A 202 -9.76 5.72 -18.08
N GLY A 203 -11.02 5.36 -17.79
CA GLY A 203 -11.39 4.53 -16.65
C GLY A 203 -10.74 3.14 -16.69
N PRO A 204 -10.93 2.36 -17.77
CA PRO A 204 -10.28 1.05 -17.94
C PRO A 204 -8.75 1.11 -17.85
N GLU A 205 -8.12 2.13 -18.43
CA GLU A 205 -6.66 2.31 -18.33
C GLU A 205 -6.21 2.61 -16.90
N PHE A 206 -6.91 3.49 -16.19
CA PHE A 206 -6.64 3.79 -14.79
C PHE A 206 -6.77 2.54 -13.92
N LEU A 207 -7.87 1.79 -14.09
CA LEU A 207 -8.12 0.55 -13.37
C LEU A 207 -7.01 -0.48 -13.59
N LYS A 208 -6.64 -0.71 -14.85
CA LYS A 208 -5.56 -1.66 -15.20
C LYS A 208 -4.21 -1.25 -14.61
N ALA A 209 -3.89 0.04 -14.64
CA ALA A 209 -2.65 0.57 -14.09
C ALA A 209 -2.63 0.49 -12.54
N MET A 210 -3.79 0.71 -11.91
CA MET A 210 -4.00 0.53 -10.47
C MET A 210 -3.82 -0.92 -10.02
N ASP A 211 -4.46 -1.87 -10.70
CA ASP A 211 -4.32 -3.30 -10.38
C ASP A 211 -2.86 -3.76 -10.52
N LYS A 212 -2.19 -3.35 -11.58
CA LYS A 212 -0.76 -3.65 -11.79
C LYS A 212 0.10 -3.09 -10.66
N THR A 213 -0.18 -1.86 -10.24
CA THR A 213 0.53 -1.19 -9.14
C THR A 213 0.32 -1.92 -7.81
N MET A 214 -0.91 -2.37 -7.54
CA MET A 214 -1.25 -3.10 -6.33
C MET A 214 -0.57 -4.48 -6.28
N ILE A 215 -0.58 -5.23 -7.39
CA ILE A 215 0.09 -6.53 -7.50
C ILE A 215 1.60 -6.38 -7.24
N LEU A 216 2.24 -5.41 -7.89
CA LEU A 216 3.69 -5.19 -7.74
C LEU A 216 4.07 -4.69 -6.34
N SER A 217 3.24 -3.86 -5.72
CA SER A 217 3.46 -3.35 -4.37
C SER A 217 3.27 -4.41 -3.28
N GLY A 218 2.41 -5.41 -3.52
CA GLY A 218 2.18 -6.54 -2.61
C GLY A 218 3.13 -7.73 -2.83
N GLN A 219 3.89 -7.75 -3.94
CA GLN A 219 4.76 -8.87 -4.27
C GLN A 219 5.98 -8.93 -3.33
N PRO A 220 6.33 -10.11 -2.77
CA PRO A 220 7.57 -10.28 -2.03
C PRO A 220 8.79 -9.93 -2.89
N ASN A 221 9.63 -9.04 -2.39
CA ASN A 221 10.85 -8.61 -3.06
C ASN A 221 12.08 -8.98 -2.22
N VAL A 222 12.99 -9.75 -2.84
CA VAL A 222 14.24 -10.20 -2.23
C VAL A 222 15.11 -9.02 -1.78
N ALA A 223 15.06 -7.89 -2.49
CA ALA A 223 15.78 -6.68 -2.11
C ALA A 223 15.34 -6.07 -0.77
N ASP A 224 14.11 -6.36 -0.31
CA ASP A 224 13.62 -5.91 1.00
C ASP A 224 14.20 -6.74 2.15
N TYR A 225 14.49 -8.02 1.92
CA TYR A 225 15.08 -8.92 2.90
C TYR A 225 16.61 -8.88 2.89
N PHE A 226 17.21 -8.46 1.78
CA PHE A 226 18.66 -8.42 1.56
C PHE A 226 19.08 -7.05 1.00
N PRO A 227 19.35 -6.05 1.86
CA PRO A 227 19.61 -4.68 1.44
C PRO A 227 20.78 -4.50 0.46
N PHE A 228 21.77 -5.40 0.48
CA PHE A 228 22.89 -5.39 -0.47
C PHE A 228 22.48 -5.75 -1.91
N LEU A 229 21.27 -6.26 -2.14
CA LEU A 229 20.72 -6.55 -3.47
C LEU A 229 19.83 -5.41 -4.01
N LYS A 230 19.59 -4.34 -3.24
CA LYS A 230 18.70 -3.24 -3.65
C LYS A 230 19.12 -2.58 -4.96
N TRP A 231 20.41 -2.37 -5.14
CA TRP A 231 20.96 -1.74 -6.36
C TRP A 231 20.78 -2.59 -7.61
N LEU A 232 20.65 -3.92 -7.47
CA LEU A 232 20.51 -4.84 -8.59
C LEU A 232 19.05 -4.97 -9.07
N ASP A 233 18.08 -4.72 -8.19
CA ASP A 233 16.64 -4.97 -8.42
C ASP A 233 16.40 -6.32 -9.14
N PRO A 234 16.75 -7.45 -8.50
CA PRO A 234 16.85 -8.75 -9.18
C PRO A 234 15.53 -9.23 -9.80
N GLN A 235 14.39 -8.88 -9.17
CA GLN A 235 13.05 -9.22 -9.68
C GLN A 235 12.47 -8.14 -10.61
N ARG A 236 13.18 -7.02 -10.76
CA ARG A 236 12.72 -5.82 -11.46
C ARG A 236 11.40 -5.26 -10.92
N ILE A 237 11.08 -5.54 -9.65
CA ILE A 237 9.81 -5.12 -9.04
C ILE A 237 9.79 -3.61 -8.94
N ARG A 238 10.89 -3.01 -8.47
CA ARG A 238 11.01 -1.56 -8.35
C ARG A 238 10.79 -0.88 -9.69
N LYS A 239 11.51 -1.32 -10.73
CA LYS A 239 11.39 -0.77 -12.08
C LYS A 239 9.98 -0.90 -12.65
N LYS A 240 9.38 -2.09 -12.60
CA LYS A 240 8.02 -2.33 -13.10
C LYS A 240 6.99 -1.48 -12.36
N ASN A 241 7.20 -1.28 -11.06
CA ASN A 241 6.29 -0.50 -10.23
C ASN A 241 6.42 1.00 -10.53
N ASP A 242 7.63 1.51 -10.80
CA ASP A 242 7.83 2.90 -11.26
C ASP A 242 7.10 3.16 -12.59
N GLU A 243 7.14 2.23 -13.54
CA GLU A 243 6.39 2.33 -14.80
C GLU A 243 4.87 2.34 -14.58
N ALA A 244 4.36 1.43 -13.72
CA ALA A 244 2.93 1.33 -13.43
C ALA A 244 2.43 2.57 -12.65
N PHE A 245 3.13 2.97 -11.59
CA PHE A 245 2.83 4.20 -10.85
C PHE A 245 2.88 5.43 -11.75
N GLY A 246 3.89 5.54 -12.62
CA GLY A 246 4.01 6.68 -13.54
C GLY A 246 2.77 6.84 -14.42
N GLN A 247 2.22 5.74 -14.95
CA GLN A 247 0.99 5.77 -15.72
C GLN A 247 -0.20 6.28 -14.89
N VAL A 248 -0.41 5.73 -13.70
CA VAL A 248 -1.51 6.13 -12.80
C VAL A 248 -1.40 7.60 -12.40
N LEU A 249 -0.20 8.05 -12.05
CA LEU A 249 0.07 9.45 -11.68
C LEU A 249 -0.19 10.39 -12.84
N SER A 250 0.14 10.00 -14.08
CA SER A 250 -0.10 10.83 -15.24
C SER A 250 -1.59 11.09 -15.50
N ILE A 251 -2.45 10.09 -15.28
CA ILE A 251 -3.91 10.21 -15.41
C ILE A 251 -4.46 11.18 -14.36
N VAL A 252 -4.10 10.99 -13.08
CA VAL A 252 -4.59 11.85 -11.99
C VAL A 252 -4.03 13.28 -12.09
N ALA A 253 -2.78 13.42 -12.54
CA ALA A 253 -2.19 14.73 -12.83
C ALA A 253 -2.93 15.44 -13.98
N GLY A 254 -3.46 14.70 -14.96
CA GLY A 254 -4.34 15.23 -16.00
C GLY A 254 -5.59 15.87 -15.40
N PHE A 255 -6.27 15.19 -14.48
CA PHE A 255 -7.45 15.71 -13.79
C PHE A 255 -7.15 16.93 -12.91
N LEU A 256 -6.00 16.91 -12.22
CA LEU A 256 -5.54 18.06 -11.44
C LEU A 256 -5.31 19.28 -12.34
N LYS A 257 -4.65 19.07 -13.49
CA LYS A 257 -4.35 20.14 -14.44
C LYS A 257 -5.62 20.74 -15.04
N GLU A 258 -6.56 19.89 -15.50
CA GLU A 258 -7.88 20.32 -15.99
C GLU A 258 -8.57 21.21 -14.96
N ARG A 259 -8.57 20.79 -13.68
CA ARG A 259 -9.19 21.58 -12.59
C ARG A 259 -8.50 22.94 -12.36
N ILE A 260 -7.17 22.98 -12.41
CA ILE A 260 -6.42 24.23 -12.25
C ILE A 260 -6.71 25.19 -13.41
N ASP A 261 -6.82 24.67 -14.62
CA ASP A 261 -7.10 25.48 -15.81
C ASP A 261 -8.55 26.01 -15.80
N ASP A 262 -9.52 25.21 -15.37
CA ASP A 262 -10.92 25.64 -15.14
C ASP A 262 -11.04 26.78 -14.11
N GLN A 263 -10.22 26.74 -13.05
CA GLN A 263 -10.19 27.81 -12.04
C GLN A 263 -9.64 29.12 -12.63
N LYS A 264 -8.65 29.04 -13.51
CA LYS A 264 -8.04 30.22 -14.15
C LYS A 264 -8.94 30.84 -15.21
N SER A 265 -9.72 30.04 -15.93
CA SER A 265 -10.67 30.52 -16.94
C SER A 265 -11.92 31.17 -16.35
N GLY A 266 -12.16 31.02 -15.04
CA GLY A 266 -13.37 31.51 -14.38
C GLY A 266 -14.60 30.64 -14.67
N GLU A 267 -14.42 29.48 -15.32
CA GLU A 267 -15.49 28.51 -15.63
C GLU A 267 -15.85 27.62 -14.44
N GLN A 268 -15.42 28.00 -13.22
CA GLN A 268 -15.62 27.20 -12.02
C GLN A 268 -17.11 26.93 -11.80
N LYS A 269 -17.54 25.70 -12.16
CA LYS A 269 -18.82 25.17 -11.75
C LYS A 269 -18.85 25.19 -10.22
N LYS A 270 -20.00 25.51 -9.61
CA LYS A 270 -20.24 25.48 -8.14
C LYS A 270 -20.11 24.06 -7.56
N ARG A 271 -18.97 23.41 -7.76
CA ARG A 271 -18.63 22.09 -7.24
C ARG A 271 -17.57 22.35 -6.17
N LYS A 272 -17.77 21.74 -5.01
CA LYS A 272 -16.83 21.78 -3.89
C LYS A 272 -16.57 20.33 -3.52
N ASP A 273 -15.58 19.73 -4.15
CA ASP A 273 -15.15 18.37 -3.88
C ASP A 273 -13.86 18.33 -3.05
N PHE A 274 -13.36 17.11 -2.82
CA PHE A 274 -12.13 16.90 -2.06
C PHE A 274 -10.92 17.58 -2.74
N LEU A 275 -10.83 17.51 -4.06
CA LEU A 275 -9.74 18.15 -4.80
C LEU A 275 -9.75 19.67 -4.62
N ASP A 276 -10.93 20.31 -4.67
CA ASP A 276 -11.04 21.75 -4.40
C ASP A 276 -10.57 22.09 -2.99
N THR A 277 -10.86 21.24 -2.01
CA THR A 277 -10.43 21.44 -0.63
C THR A 277 -8.91 21.33 -0.49
N LEU A 278 -8.28 20.40 -1.20
CA LEU A 278 -6.82 20.28 -1.23
C LEU A 278 -6.14 21.46 -1.92
N LEU A 279 -6.70 21.95 -3.03
CA LEU A 279 -6.19 23.10 -3.78
C LEU A 279 -6.31 24.42 -3.00
N GLN A 280 -7.39 24.59 -2.24
CA GLN A 280 -7.66 25.78 -1.43
C GLN A 280 -7.03 25.72 -0.04
N TYR A 281 -6.32 24.64 0.28
CA TYR A 281 -5.71 24.46 1.58
C TYR A 281 -4.57 25.47 1.80
N GLU A 282 -4.67 26.22 2.89
CA GLU A 282 -3.60 27.07 3.39
C GLU A 282 -3.32 26.69 4.84
N GLY A 283 -2.09 26.27 5.11
CA GLY A 283 -1.66 25.83 6.43
C GLY A 283 -1.13 26.98 7.29
N GLU A 284 -1.23 26.80 8.61
CA GLU A 284 -0.72 27.74 9.60
C GLU A 284 0.29 27.06 10.54
N GLY A 285 1.25 27.83 11.07
CA GLY A 285 2.22 27.34 12.06
C GLY A 285 3.16 26.27 11.51
N GLU A 286 3.15 25.08 12.13
CA GLU A 286 3.99 23.93 11.74
C GLU A 286 3.41 23.13 10.56
N GLU A 287 2.21 23.45 10.10
CA GLU A 287 1.55 22.78 8.99
C GLU A 287 2.18 23.18 7.65
N PRO A 288 2.12 22.32 6.62
CA PRO A 288 2.57 22.70 5.29
C PRO A 288 1.77 23.91 4.80
N ALA A 289 2.46 24.96 4.35
CA ALA A 289 1.80 26.19 3.89
C ALA A 289 0.76 25.92 2.78
N LYS A 290 1.08 24.98 1.87
CA LYS A 290 0.17 24.45 0.85
C LYS A 290 0.46 22.97 0.64
N ILE A 291 -0.53 22.23 0.14
CA ILE A 291 -0.32 20.85 -0.32
C ILE A 291 0.23 20.90 -1.75
N SER A 292 1.38 20.28 -2.00
CA SER A 292 1.97 20.26 -3.34
C SER A 292 1.12 19.46 -4.32
N ASP A 293 1.13 19.83 -5.61
CA ASP A 293 0.44 19.08 -6.68
C ASP A 293 0.79 17.59 -6.66
N LYS A 294 2.06 17.25 -6.46
CA LYS A 294 2.52 15.86 -6.31
C LYS A 294 1.85 15.18 -5.13
N SER A 295 1.78 15.84 -3.97
CA SER A 295 1.09 15.32 -2.78
C SER A 295 -0.40 15.12 -3.03
N ILE A 296 -1.08 16.06 -3.71
CA ILE A 296 -2.50 15.96 -4.07
C ILE A 296 -2.74 14.71 -4.93
N VAL A 297 -1.95 14.53 -5.98
CA VAL A 297 -2.02 13.36 -6.86
C VAL A 297 -1.83 12.06 -6.08
N LEU A 298 -0.83 12.00 -5.19
CA LEU A 298 -0.55 10.82 -4.36
C LEU A 298 -1.64 10.54 -3.32
N LEU A 299 -2.30 11.58 -2.79
CA LEU A 299 -3.42 11.45 -1.87
C LEU A 299 -4.69 10.94 -2.55
N ILE A 300 -5.00 11.41 -3.76
CA ILE A 300 -6.12 10.86 -4.53
C ILE A 300 -5.86 9.38 -4.81
N LEU A 301 -4.64 9.07 -5.26
CA LEU A 301 -4.21 7.70 -5.54
C LEU A 301 -4.36 6.78 -4.31
N VAL A 302 -3.86 7.19 -3.14
CA VAL A 302 -3.92 6.32 -1.96
C VAL A 302 -5.34 6.06 -1.49
N ILE A 303 -6.26 7.02 -1.63
CA ILE A 303 -7.68 6.84 -1.31
C ILE A 303 -8.32 5.80 -2.25
N TYR A 304 -8.01 5.86 -3.55
CA TYR A 304 -8.42 4.82 -4.50
C TYR A 304 -7.87 3.45 -4.12
N ILE A 305 -6.56 3.34 -3.83
CA ILE A 305 -5.95 2.06 -3.45
C ILE A 305 -6.65 1.44 -2.23
N TYR A 306 -6.84 2.23 -1.16
CA TYR A 306 -7.49 1.75 0.06
C TYR A 306 -8.92 1.28 -0.18
N SER A 307 -9.70 2.07 -0.93
CA SER A 307 -11.09 1.75 -1.20
C SER A 307 -11.24 0.52 -2.08
N LEU A 308 -10.44 0.40 -3.15
CA LEU A 308 -10.49 -0.75 -4.06
C LEU A 308 -10.09 -2.06 -3.38
N HIS A 309 -9.06 -2.05 -2.52
CA HIS A 309 -8.63 -3.23 -1.78
C HIS A 309 -9.73 -3.74 -0.83
N SER A 310 -10.52 -2.85 -0.24
CA SER A 310 -11.62 -3.24 0.65
C SER A 310 -12.76 -3.96 -0.12
N VAL A 311 -12.95 -3.62 -1.40
CA VAL A 311 -14.00 -4.18 -2.25
C VAL A 311 -13.56 -5.45 -2.96
N GLN A 312 -12.31 -5.56 -3.43
CA GLN A 312 -11.80 -6.77 -4.09
C GLN A 312 -11.84 -8.01 -3.16
N ASN A 313 -11.72 -7.83 -1.84
CA ASN A 313 -11.88 -8.92 -0.88
C ASN A 313 -13.30 -9.52 -0.81
N LEU A 314 -14.31 -8.88 -1.42
CA LEU A 314 -15.66 -9.44 -1.55
C LEU A 314 -15.71 -10.60 -2.57
N HIS A 315 -14.76 -10.69 -3.50
CA HIS A 315 -14.68 -11.77 -4.49
C HIS A 315 -14.29 -13.14 -3.91
N ILE A 316 -13.93 -13.22 -2.63
CA ILE A 316 -13.46 -14.47 -2.01
C ILE A 316 -14.60 -15.26 -1.33
N LYS A 317 -15.84 -14.75 -1.25
CA LYS A 317 -16.95 -15.44 -0.54
C LYS A 317 -18.36 -15.22 -1.10
N LEU A 318 -18.57 -15.47 -2.39
CA LEU A 318 -19.91 -15.78 -2.92
C LEU A 318 -19.88 -17.08 -3.71
#